data_AF-A0A497MPE8-F1
#
_entry.id   AF-A0A497MPE8-F1
#
_cell.length_a   1.000
_cell.length_b   1.000
_cell.length_c   1.000
_cell.angle_alpha   90.00
_cell.angle_beta   90.00
_cell.angle_gamma   90.00
#
_symmetry.space_group_name_H-M   'P 1'
#
loop_
_entity.id
_entity.type
_entity.pdbx_description
1 polymer ?
#
loop_
_entity_poly.entity_id
_entity_poly.type
_entity_poly.pdbx_seq_one_letter_code
_entity_poly.pdbx_strand_id
1 'polypeptide(L)' 'PRGLGLVANEMAKTILRLAGIKDCWTRSFGSTSTASSLAFAVYDALKKTYKVVTPQDWVR' A
#
# COMPACT_ATOMS: atom_id res chain seq x y z
N PRO A 1 14.24 -3.96 -6.10
CA PRO A 1 15.02 -4.90 -5.27
C PRO A 1 14.09 -5.84 -4.48
N ARG A 2 14.26 -7.16 -4.65
CA ARG A 2 13.51 -8.18 -3.91
C ARG A 2 14.18 -8.45 -2.56
N GLY A 3 13.40 -8.67 -1.51
CA GLY A 3 13.91 -9.02 -0.17
C GLY A 3 14.23 -7.83 0.75
N LEU A 4 13.60 -6.68 0.50
CA LEU A 4 13.71 -5.48 1.36
C LEU A 4 12.74 -5.54 2.56
N GLY A 5 11.63 -6.27 2.40
CA GLY A 5 10.54 -6.33 3.35
C GLY A 5 9.60 -5.14 3.27
N LEU A 6 8.73 -5.02 4.27
CA LEU A 6 7.72 -3.97 4.38
C LEU A 6 8.27 -2.80 5.20
N VAL A 7 8.61 -1.69 4.53
CA VAL A 7 9.04 -0.44 5.18
C VAL A 7 7.81 0.46 5.32
N ALA A 8 7.11 0.31 6.44
CA ALA A 8 5.89 1.05 6.76
C ALA A 8 5.70 1.20 8.28
N ASN A 9 4.67 1.96 8.69
CA ASN A 9 4.22 1.97 10.09
C ASN A 9 3.60 0.59 10.45
N GLU A 10 3.61 0.16 11.71
CA GLU A 10 3.16 -1.17 12.16
C GLU A 10 1.72 -1.49 11.71
N MET A 11 0.81 -0.53 11.82
CA MET A 11 -0.57 -0.69 11.32
C MET A 11 -0.60 -0.95 9.80
N ALA A 12 0.17 -0.19 9.03
CA ALA A 12 0.25 -0.36 7.59
C ALA A 12 0.91 -1.70 7.22
N LYS A 13 1.97 -2.13 7.94
CA LYS A 13 2.60 -3.44 7.75
C LYS A 13 1.60 -4.57 7.94
N THR A 14 0.75 -4.52 8.96
CA THR A 14 -0.28 -5.54 9.19
C THR A 14 -1.23 -5.64 8.01
N ILE A 15 -1.75 -4.51 7.52
CA ILE A 15 -2.65 -4.50 6.35
C ILE A 15 -1.95 -5.02 5.10
N LEU A 16 -0.71 -4.59 4.85
CA LEU A 16 0.08 -5.00 3.69
C LEU A 16 0.44 -6.50 3.72
N ARG A 17 0.70 -7.05 4.92
CA ARG A 17 0.89 -8.50 5.12
C ARG A 17 -0.39 -9.26 4.82
N LEU A 18 -1.54 -8.79 5.30
CA LEU A 18 -2.84 -9.41 5.01
C LEU A 18 -3.16 -9.38 3.50
N ALA A 19 -2.74 -8.33 2.80
CA ALA A 19 -2.85 -8.22 1.35
C ALA A 19 -1.86 -9.12 0.58
N GLY A 20 -0.93 -9.80 1.26
CA GLY A 20 0.06 -10.70 0.64
C GLY A 20 1.26 -10.00 -0.01
N ILE A 21 1.47 -8.71 0.28
CA ILE A 21 2.57 -7.93 -0.28
C ILE A 21 3.88 -8.28 0.45
N LYS A 22 4.91 -8.65 -0.33
CA LYS A 22 6.21 -9.08 0.22
C LYS A 22 7.18 -7.91 0.44
N ASP A 23 7.23 -6.98 -0.51
CA ASP A 23 8.15 -5.86 -0.51
C ASP A 23 7.40 -4.57 -0.86
N CYS A 24 7.45 -3.55 -0.01
CA CYS A 24 6.95 -2.23 -0.36
C CYS A 24 7.64 -1.11 0.41
N TRP A 25 7.78 0.03 -0.26
CA TRP A 25 8.10 1.31 0.37
C TRP A 25 6.82 2.09 0.56
N THR A 26 6.58 2.60 1.77
CA THR A 26 5.45 3.48 2.03
C THR A 26 5.93 4.87 2.43
N ARG A 27 5.20 5.89 1.98
CA ARG A 27 5.31 7.26 2.45
C ARG A 27 3.91 7.75 2.71
N SER A 28 3.66 8.20 3.94
CA SER A 28 2.38 8.72 4.38
C SER A 28 2.54 10.18 4.77
N PHE A 29 1.66 11.04 4.25
CA PHE A 29 1.65 12.47 4.53
C PHE A 29 0.36 12.84 5.27
N GLY A 30 0.41 13.88 6.12
CA GLY A 30 -0.71 14.33 6.94
C GLY A 30 -0.74 13.72 8.35
N SER A 31 -1.92 13.70 8.98
CA SER A 31 -2.08 13.21 10.36
C SER A 31 -2.06 11.69 10.42
N THR A 32 -0.86 11.13 10.61
CA THR A 32 -0.59 9.69 10.69
C THR A 32 -0.72 9.11 12.10
N SER A 33 -0.97 9.95 13.12
CA SER A 33 -1.16 9.51 14.51
C SER A 33 -2.51 8.82 14.75
N THR A 34 -3.50 9.05 13.88
CA THR A 34 -4.82 8.43 14.03
C THR A 34 -4.84 7.07 13.30
N ALA A 35 -5.03 5.98 14.05
CA ALA A 35 -4.93 4.63 13.51
C ALA A 35 -5.99 4.33 12.42
N SER A 36 -7.22 4.81 12.60
CA SER A 36 -8.32 4.59 11.65
C SER A 36 -8.07 5.29 10.31
N SER A 37 -7.65 6.57 10.34
CA SER A 37 -7.35 7.31 9.10
C SER A 37 -6.21 6.67 8.31
N LEU A 38 -5.16 6.20 8.99
CA LEU A 38 -4.05 5.51 8.35
C LEU A 38 -4.50 4.18 7.73
N ALA A 39 -5.32 3.40 8.43
CA ALA A 39 -5.84 2.13 7.92
C ALA A 39 -6.68 2.34 6.65
N PHE A 40 -7.59 3.32 6.66
CA PHE A 40 -8.40 3.65 5.49
C PHE A 40 -7.56 4.19 4.33
N ALA A 41 -6.52 4.99 4.60
CA ALA A 41 -5.61 5.49 3.57
C ALA A 41 -4.83 4.35 2.89
N VAL A 42 -4.34 3.37 3.67
CA VAL A 42 -3.65 2.19 3.11
C VAL A 42 -4.62 1.34 2.29
N TYR A 43 -5.85 1.14 2.78
CA TYR A 43 -6.88 0.41 2.04
C TYR A 43 -7.25 1.08 0.72
N ASP A 44 -7.44 2.40 0.72
CA ASP A 44 -7.73 3.16 -0.51
C ASP A 44 -6.55 3.11 -1.50
N ALA A 45 -5.31 3.13 -1.01
CA ALA A 45 -4.12 2.96 -1.84
C ALA A 45 -4.12 1.60 -2.56
N LEU A 46 -4.45 0.51 -1.84
CA LEU A 46 -4.60 -0.82 -2.44
C LEU A 46 -5.75 -0.88 -3.45
N LYS A 47 -6.87 -0.20 -3.20
CA LYS A 47 -7.97 -0.14 -4.17
C LYS A 47 -7.55 0.58 -5.45
N LYS A 48 -6.71 1.61 -5.34
CA LYS A 48 -6.20 2.38 -6.48
C LYS A 48 -5.22 1.60 -7.36
N THR A 49 -4.57 0.53 -6.87
CA THR A 49 -3.67 -0.26 -7.72
C THR A 49 -4.39 -0.88 -8.91
N TYR A 50 -5.66 -1.29 -8.74
CA TYR A 50 -6.48 -1.80 -9.84
C TYR A 50 -6.99 -0.73 -10.80
N LYS A 51 -6.92 0.55 -10.42
CA LYS A 51 -7.27 1.67 -11.31
C LYS A 51 -6.09 2.14 -12.15
N VAL A 52 -4.88 1.72 -11.81
CA VAL A 52 -3.68 2.05 -12.59
C VAL A 52 -3.67 1.15 -13.83
N VAL A 53 -3.82 1.77 -14.98
CA VAL A 53 -3.74 1.08 -16.27
C VAL A 53 -2.27 0.94 -16.63
N THR A 54 -1.77 -0.28 -16.67
CA THR A 54 -0.39 -0.54 -17.12
C THR A 54 -0.36 -0.57 -18.65
N PRO A 55 0.80 -0.34 -19.30
CA PRO A 55 0.91 -0.43 -20.76
C PRO A 55 0.46 -1.79 -21.34
N GLN A 56 0.46 -2.84 -20.51
CA GLN A 56 -0.06 -4.17 -20.86
C GLN A 56 -1.59 -4.16 -21.02
N ASP A 57 -2.27 -3.29 -20.28
CA ASP A 57 -3.74 -3.17 -20.28
C ASP A 57 -4.25 -2.22 -21.39
N TRP A 58 -3.38 -1.47 -22.09
CA TRP A 58 -3.77 -0.51 -23.14
C TRP A 58 -4.25 -1.17 -24.45
N VAL A 59 -3.83 -2.41 -24.68
CA VAL A 59 -4.02 -3.10 -25.97
C VAL A 59 -5.32 -3.92 -25.99
N ARG A 60 -6.07 -3.94 -24.89
CA ARG A 60 -7.28 -4.75 -24.74
C ARG A 60 -8.56 -3.97 -25.01
#